data_AF-A0A9R0VI77-F1
#
_entry.id   AF-A0A9R0VI77-F1
#
_cell.length_a   1.000
_cell.length_b   1.000
_cell.length_c   1.000
_cell.angle_alpha   90.00
_cell.angle_beta   90.00
_cell.angle_gamma   90.00
#
_symmetry.space_group_name_H-M   'P 1'
#
loop_
_entity.id
_entity.type
_entity.pdbx_description
1 polymer ?
#
loop_
_entity_poly.entity_id
_entity_poly.type
_entity_poly.pdbx_seq_one_letter_code
_entity_poly.pdbx_strand_id
1 'polypeptide(L)'
;MGATLLDGVVVEKHGMVAAGALVWGGNPAKFLRKLTDEEIAFIAESAANYSNLAKAHAVENAKPLEKIDFEKVLRKKFAHEGDEHDSMLSVTREVPPELAPPSPTPAQ
;
A
#
# COMPACT_ATOMS: atom_id res chain seq x y z
N MET A 1 8.42 11.87 1.36
CA MET A 1 9.10 12.71 2.37
C MET A 1 10.52 12.99 1.89
N GLY A 2 11.01 14.23 1.97
CA GLY A 2 12.27 14.68 1.35
C GLY A 2 13.45 14.79 2.31
N ALA A 3 13.96 13.65 2.79
CA ALA A 3 15.23 13.60 3.52
C ALA A 3 16.41 13.46 2.55
N THR A 4 17.55 14.07 2.85
CA THR A 4 18.77 13.98 2.03
C THR A 4 19.93 13.43 2.87
N LEU A 5 20.55 12.37 2.36
CA LEU A 5 21.73 11.73 2.93
C LEU A 5 22.97 12.20 2.16
N LEU A 6 24.06 12.49 2.85
CA LEU A 6 25.35 12.86 2.26
C LEU A 6 26.28 11.63 2.15
N ASP A 7 27.37 11.79 1.40
CA ASP A 7 28.35 10.73 1.19
C ASP A 7 28.96 10.23 2.51
N GLY A 8 29.12 8.92 2.62
CA GLY A 8 29.68 8.26 3.81
C GLY A 8 28.73 8.14 5.00
N VAL A 9 27.47 8.56 4.88
CA VAL A 9 26.48 8.37 5.96
C VAL A 9 26.09 6.90 6.10
N VAL A 10 26.19 6.38 7.33
CA VAL A 10 25.71 5.06 7.71
C VAL A 10 24.47 5.22 8.60
N VAL A 11 23.34 4.65 8.19
CA VAL A 11 22.13 4.56 9.03
C VAL A 11 22.13 3.20 9.70
N GLU A 12 22.29 3.20 11.03
CA GLU A 12 22.29 1.97 11.82
C GLU A 12 20.90 1.32 11.90
N LYS A 13 20.86 0.06 12.34
CA LYS A 13 19.60 -0.69 12.50
C LYS A 13 18.64 0.05 13.42
N HIS A 14 17.39 0.15 12.99
CA HIS A 14 16.34 0.91 13.68
C HIS A 14 16.62 2.41 13.81
N GLY A 15 17.56 2.97 13.02
CA GLY A 15 17.71 4.41 12.85
C GLY A 15 16.63 4.97 11.93
N MET A 16 15.99 6.08 12.32
CA MET A 16 15.00 6.78 11.51
C MET A 16 15.48 8.20 11.16
N VAL A 17 15.31 8.56 9.88
CA VAL A 17 15.60 9.90 9.37
C VAL A 17 14.29 10.66 9.20
N ALA A 18 14.15 11.78 9.90
CA ALA A 18 12.96 12.60 9.89
C ALA A 18 12.76 13.33 8.54
N ALA A 19 11.52 13.73 8.26
CA ALA A 19 11.20 14.51 7.08
C ALA A 19 12.01 15.81 7.03
N GLY A 20 12.57 16.14 5.85
CA GLY A 20 13.33 17.37 5.66
C GLY A 20 14.72 17.39 6.32
N ALA A 21 15.18 16.27 6.89
CA ALA A 21 16.50 16.19 7.49
C ALA A 21 17.61 16.19 6.42
N LEU A 22 18.68 16.94 6.72
CA LEU A 22 20.00 16.79 6.11
C LEU A 22 20.82 15.95 7.07
N VAL A 23 20.67 14.62 6.96
CA VAL A 23 21.15 13.57 7.89
C VAL A 23 20.38 13.53 9.23
N TRP A 24 19.77 12.39 9.57
CA TRP A 24 18.96 12.11 10.77
C TRP A 24 17.77 13.06 11.04
N GLY A 25 18.01 14.24 11.58
CA GLY A 25 16.98 15.20 11.98
C GLY A 25 17.52 16.62 11.94
N GLY A 26 16.84 17.51 11.20
CA GLY A 26 17.25 18.90 11.05
C GLY A 26 18.37 19.12 10.02
N ASN A 27 18.82 20.36 9.91
CA ASN A 27 19.95 20.79 9.11
C ASN A 27 20.77 21.76 9.97
N PRO A 28 21.88 21.32 10.62
CA PRO A 28 22.58 20.03 10.52
C PRO A 28 21.96 18.91 11.38
N ALA A 29 22.44 17.67 11.17
CA ALA A 29 22.01 16.46 11.85
C ALA A 29 22.04 16.56 13.38
N LYS A 30 20.89 16.37 14.02
CA LYS A 30 20.77 16.31 15.48
C LYS A 30 20.01 15.07 15.89
N PHE A 31 20.52 14.37 16.90
CA PHE A 31 19.78 13.33 17.57
C PHE A 31 18.64 13.95 18.38
N LEU A 32 17.41 13.53 18.07
CA LEU A 32 16.21 14.04 18.74
C LEU A 32 15.79 13.12 19.89
N ARG A 33 15.58 11.84 19.60
CA ARG A 33 15.15 10.83 20.57
C ARG A 33 15.41 9.43 20.04
N LYS A 34 15.38 8.43 20.93
CA LYS A 34 15.29 7.02 20.52
C LYS A 34 13.86 6.71 20.06
N LEU A 35 13.74 5.77 19.12
CA LEU A 35 12.47 5.17 18.78
C LEU A 35 12.00 4.28 19.92
N THR A 36 10.68 4.19 20.10
CA THR A 36 10.07 3.18 20.99
C THR A 36 9.96 1.84 20.27
N ASP A 37 9.83 0.75 21.02
CA ASP A 37 9.69 -0.59 20.43
C ASP A 37 8.43 -0.71 19.56
N GLU A 38 7.36 0.00 19.94
CA GLU A 38 6.11 0.09 19.15
C GLU A 38 6.36 0.75 17.79
N GLU A 39 7.14 1.83 17.75
CA GLU A 39 7.49 2.50 16.50
C GLU A 39 8.36 1.62 15.61
N ILE A 40 9.28 0.85 16.19
CA ILE A 40 10.10 -0.11 15.45
C ILE A 40 9.24 -1.21 14.84
N ALA A 41 8.29 -1.76 15.61
CA ALA A 41 7.34 -2.76 15.12
C ALA A 41 6.46 -2.20 14.00
N PHE A 42 5.97 -0.95 14.15
CA PHE A 42 5.17 -0.29 13.13
C PHE A 42 5.95 -0.05 11.83
N ILE A 43 7.24 0.27 11.89
CA ILE A 43 8.09 0.41 10.70
C ILE A 43 8.21 -0.94 9.97
N ALA A 44 8.34 -2.05 10.69
CA ALA A 44 8.40 -3.38 10.09
C ALA A 44 7.06 -3.77 9.44
N GLU A 45 5.94 -3.52 10.12
CA GLU A 45 4.59 -3.78 9.60
C GLU A 45 4.29 -2.94 8.35
N SER A 46 4.59 -1.64 8.42
CA SER A 46 4.38 -0.73 7.30
C SER A 46 5.22 -1.12 6.09
N ALA A 47 6.46 -1.60 6.27
CA ALA A 47 7.28 -2.12 5.17
C ALA A 47 6.61 -3.32 4.47
N ALA A 48 6.02 -4.25 5.23
CA ALA A 48 5.28 -5.38 4.67
C ALA A 48 4.03 -4.91 3.91
N ASN A 49 3.27 -3.98 4.48
CA ASN A 49 2.07 -3.41 3.87
C ASN A 49 2.39 -2.70 2.55
N TYR A 50 3.45 -1.89 2.51
CA TYR A 50 3.87 -1.21 1.28
C TYR A 50 4.40 -2.19 0.23
N SER A 51 5.06 -3.28 0.62
CA SER A 51 5.45 -4.34 -0.32
C SER A 51 4.24 -5.00 -0.97
N ASN A 52 3.20 -5.30 -0.19
CA ASN A 52 1.96 -5.89 -0.71
C ASN A 52 1.23 -4.94 -1.65
N LEU A 53 1.15 -3.66 -1.29
CA LEU A 53 0.58 -2.62 -2.15
C LEU A 53 1.36 -2.49 -3.47
N ALA A 54 2.70 -2.46 -3.41
CA ALA A 54 3.55 -2.38 -4.59
C ALA A 54 3.35 -3.58 -5.53
N LYS A 55 3.17 -4.80 -4.98
CA LYS A 55 2.86 -6.00 -5.77
C LYS A 55 1.51 -5.87 -6.48
N ALA A 56 0.48 -5.41 -5.78
CA ALA A 56 -0.84 -5.20 -6.38
C ALA A 56 -0.78 -4.17 -7.53
N HIS A 57 -0.06 -3.05 -7.33
CA HIS A 57 0.14 -2.06 -8.37
C HIS A 57 0.99 -2.58 -9.54
N ALA A 58 2.00 -3.41 -9.29
CA ALA A 58 2.80 -4.01 -10.34
C ALA A 58 1.95 -4.94 -11.24
N VAL A 59 1.06 -5.73 -10.65
CA VAL A 59 0.12 -6.59 -11.39
C VAL A 59 -0.85 -5.75 -12.23
N GLU A 60 -1.43 -4.70 -11.65
CA GLU A 60 -2.36 -3.82 -12.36
C GLU A 60 -1.69 -3.09 -13.53
N ASN A 61 -0.51 -2.51 -13.30
CA ASN A 61 0.23 -1.76 -14.31
C ASN A 61 0.81 -2.64 -15.42
N ALA A 62 0.95 -3.95 -15.19
CA ALA A 62 1.45 -4.90 -16.20
C ALA A 62 0.34 -5.43 -17.14
N LYS A 63 -0.93 -5.09 -16.92
CA LYS A 63 -2.03 -5.58 -17.76
C LYS A 63 -1.95 -5.00 -19.19
N PRO A 64 -2.16 -5.82 -20.24
CA PRO A 64 -2.30 -5.32 -21.60
C PRO A 64 -3.59 -4.50 -21.76
N LEU A 65 -3.55 -3.51 -22.65
CA LEU A 65 -4.64 -2.54 -22.86
C LEU A 65 -6.00 -3.21 -23.13
N GLU A 66 -6.03 -4.28 -23.92
CA GLU A 66 -7.28 -5.00 -24.23
C GLU A 66 -7.99 -5.55 -22.98
N LYS A 67 -7.21 -6.05 -22.00
CA LYS A 67 -7.76 -6.52 -20.73
C LYS A 67 -8.27 -5.37 -19.87
N ILE A 68 -7.58 -4.22 -19.89
CA ILE A 68 -7.99 -3.03 -19.15
C ILE A 68 -9.33 -2.50 -19.68
N ASP A 69 -9.50 -2.44 -21.00
CA ASP A 69 -10.72 -1.96 -21.62
C ASP A 69 -11.89 -2.92 -21.38
N PHE A 70 -11.63 -4.24 -21.43
CA PHE A 70 -12.63 -5.25 -21.07
C PHE A 70 -13.08 -5.15 -19.60
N GLU A 71 -12.13 -5.02 -18.67
CA GLU A 71 -12.43 -4.83 -17.23
C GLU A 71 -13.23 -3.55 -16.96
N LYS A 72 -12.91 -2.43 -17.65
CA LYS A 72 -13.67 -1.17 -17.55
C LYS A 72 -15.11 -1.32 -18.04
N VAL A 73 -15.32 -2.00 -19.16
CA VAL A 73 -16.67 -2.26 -19.70
C VAL A 73 -17.47 -3.14 -18.74
N LEU A 74 -16.86 -4.19 -18.19
CA LEU A 74 -17.49 -5.03 -17.16
C LEU A 74 -17.88 -4.24 -15.92
N ARG A 75 -16.94 -3.46 -15.35
CA ARG A 75 -17.23 -2.60 -14.19
C ARG A 75 -18.38 -1.64 -14.45
N LYS A 76 -18.44 -1.04 -15.65
CA LYS A 76 -19.53 -0.13 -16.04
C LYS A 76 -20.89 -0.85 -16.12
N LYS A 77 -20.93 -2.07 -16.65
CA LYS A 77 -22.16 -2.88 -16.70
C LYS A 77 -22.67 -3.23 -15.30
N PHE A 78 -21.80 -3.74 -14.43
CA PHE A 78 -22.20 -4.09 -13.06
C PHE A 78 -22.52 -2.88 -12.18
N ALA A 79 -21.92 -1.71 -12.43
CA ALA A 79 -22.30 -0.49 -11.74
C ALA A 79 -23.71 -0.01 -12.14
N HIS A 80 -24.07 -0.16 -13.43
CA HIS A 80 -25.41 0.18 -13.92
C HIS A 80 -26.48 -0.82 -13.47
N GLU A 81 -26.14 -2.11 -13.35
CA GLU A 81 -27.06 -3.13 -12.79
C GLU A 81 -27.26 -2.97 -11.27
N GLY A 82 -26.26 -2.44 -10.54
CA GLY A 82 -26.37 -2.22 -9.10
C GLY A 82 -27.36 -1.12 -8.69
N ASP A 83 -27.44 -0.03 -9.46
CA ASP A 83 -28.35 1.10 -9.16
C ASP A 83 -29.83 0.74 -9.36
N GLU A 84 -30.16 -0.24 -10.22
CA GLU A 84 -31.55 -0.69 -10.45
C GLU A 84 -31.95 -1.90 -9.58
N HIS A 85 -30.99 -2.59 -8.95
CA HIS A 85 -31.23 -3.82 -8.18
C HIS A 85 -31.11 -3.70 -6.65
N ASP A 86 -30.78 -2.53 -6.10
CA ASP A 86 -30.67 -2.33 -4.64
C ASP A 86 -32.04 -2.30 -3.91
N SER A 87 -33.17 -2.36 -4.65
CA SER A 87 -34.51 -2.33 -4.04
C SER A 87 -35.15 -3.69 -3.77
N MET A 88 -34.66 -4.80 -4.36
CA MET A 88 -35.24 -6.14 -4.17
C MET A 88 -34.17 -7.24 -4.30
N LEU A 89 -33.55 -7.66 -3.18
CA LEU A 89 -33.23 -9.06 -2.82
C LEU A 89 -32.00 -9.15 -1.90
N SER A 90 -32.25 -9.52 -0.64
CA SER A 90 -31.25 -10.14 0.24
C SER A 90 -30.86 -11.52 -0.31
N VAL A 91 -29.95 -11.55 -1.29
CA VAL A 91 -29.33 -12.80 -1.77
C VAL A 91 -27.83 -12.64 -1.77
N THR A 92 -27.17 -13.59 -1.12
CA THR A 92 -25.74 -13.73 -0.93
C THR A 92 -24.98 -13.48 -2.22
N ARG A 93 -24.15 -12.42 -2.25
CA ARG A 93 -23.26 -12.12 -3.37
C ARG A 93 -22.10 -13.12 -3.37
N GLU A 94 -22.14 -14.13 -4.23
CA GLU A 94 -20.90 -14.81 -4.61
C GLU A 94 -20.15 -13.92 -5.59
N VAL A 95 -19.02 -13.37 -5.14
CA VAL A 95 -18.10 -12.60 -5.97
C VAL A 95 -17.47 -13.59 -6.96
N PRO A 96 -17.54 -13.35 -8.29
CA PRO A 96 -16.87 -14.19 -9.27
C PRO A 96 -15.37 -14.35 -8.91
N PRO A 97 -14.80 -15.57 -8.99
CA PRO A 97 -13.45 -15.84 -8.49
C PRO A 97 -12.36 -15.02 -9.20
N GLU A 98 -12.64 -14.46 -10.37
CA GLU A 98 -11.74 -13.57 -11.12
C GLU A 98 -11.62 -12.14 -10.53
N LEU A 99 -12.52 -11.75 -9.62
CA LEU A 99 -12.52 -10.44 -8.94
C LEU A 99 -12.18 -10.53 -7.45
N ALA A 100 -11.83 -11.72 -6.94
CA ALA A 100 -11.47 -11.89 -5.54
C ALA A 100 -10.12 -11.19 -5.26
N PRO A 101 -10.05 -10.26 -4.29
CA PRO A 101 -8.75 -9.74 -3.87
C PRO A 101 -7.91 -10.89 -3.27
N PRO A 102 -6.58 -10.90 -3.46
CA PRO A 102 -5.73 -11.87 -2.77
C PRO A 102 -5.95 -11.71 -1.27
N SER A 103 -6.45 -12.78 -0.64
CA SER A 103 -6.76 -12.79 0.79
C SER A 103 -5.52 -12.45 1.62
N PRO A 104 -5.65 -11.61 2.66
CA PRO A 104 -4.56 -11.39 3.60
C PRO A 104 -4.30 -12.69 4.36
N THR A 105 -3.07 -13.20 4.25
CA THR A 105 -2.57 -14.30 5.07
C THR A 105 -2.80 -13.98 6.55
N PRO A 106 -3.49 -14.83 7.34
CA PRO A 106 -3.61 -14.60 8.77
C PRO A 106 -2.22 -14.70 9.39
N ALA A 107 -1.77 -13.61 10.00
CA ALA A 107 -0.60 -13.61 10.87
C ALA A 107 -0.88 -14.55 12.05
N GLN A 108 -0.03 -15.55 12.24
CA GLN A 108 0.12 -16.30 13.49
C GLN A 108 1.17 -15.61 14.35
#